data_AF-A0A828ZHE4-F1
#
_entry.id   AF-A0A828ZHE4-F1
#
_cell.length_a   1.000
_cell.length_b   1.000
_cell.length_c   1.000
_cell.angle_alpha   90.00
_cell.angle_beta   90.00
_cell.angle_gamma   90.00
#
_symmetry.space_group_name_H-M   'P 1'
#
loop_
_entity.id
_entity.type
_entity.pdbx_description
1 polymer ?
#
loop_
_entity_poly.entity_id
_entity_poly.type
_entity_poly.pdbx_seq_one_letter_code
_entity_poly.pdbx_strand_id
1 'polypeptide(L)'
;MQGLYEAKLLSYPRTDTPFITENEFAYLKANFGKYSGFLGLDLEMVQTEPRKRYVDGSKVQEHHAIIPTKQVPTESALAKMDDLQRKIYALVVKTTVAMFLPDYLYEETKIQTKVADLLFQSIGKTPKQEGWKILFKQQTKEEKEDVQTLPLVIIGERAEVGVKSVEKETQPPKAFTEGTLLTAMKTANKTVDDEEAIKILQEVEGIGTEATRASIIEALKQKEYIQVIKNKLVVTEKGKLLCQAVESQHLLTSAEMTAKWETYLKKIGKREGNQENFITNIKKFIVHLLEAVPNDIEKLNFSDYQEQKEKEAEKSIVGKCPKCGNNIVLKKSFYGCSNYPECKFTLA
;
A
#
# COMPACT_ATOMS: atom_id res chain seq x y z
N MET A 1 0.32 -14.71 5.07
CA MET A 1 0.43 -15.17 3.67
C MET A 1 1.33 -16.39 3.55
N GLN A 2 2.64 -16.30 3.78
CA GLN A 2 3.57 -17.44 3.64
C GLN A 2 3.12 -18.72 4.37
N GLY A 3 2.75 -18.62 5.65
CA GLY A 3 2.26 -19.78 6.41
C GLY A 3 0.97 -20.41 5.86
N LEU A 4 0.09 -19.64 5.21
CA LEU A 4 -1.12 -20.18 4.56
C LEU A 4 -0.78 -20.94 3.27
N TYR A 5 0.26 -20.51 2.55
CA TYR A 5 0.78 -21.23 1.39
C TYR A 5 1.48 -22.53 1.79
N GLU A 6 2.32 -22.50 2.83
CA GLU A 6 3.00 -23.68 3.37
C GLU A 6 2.01 -24.71 3.94
N ALA A 7 0.92 -24.23 4.54
CA ALA A 7 -0.23 -25.05 4.95
C ALA A 7 -1.10 -25.54 3.76
N LYS A 8 -0.73 -25.19 2.52
CA LYS A 8 -1.42 -25.53 1.27
C LYS A 8 -2.85 -25.03 1.18
N LEU A 9 -3.17 -23.91 1.82
CA LEU A 9 -4.53 -23.33 1.84
C LEU A 9 -4.71 -22.22 0.81
N LEU A 10 -3.64 -21.48 0.49
CA LEU A 10 -3.60 -20.47 -0.57
C LEU A 10 -2.55 -20.84 -1.61
N SER A 11 -2.69 -20.31 -2.82
CA SER A 11 -1.65 -20.36 -3.85
C SER A 11 -0.42 -19.51 -3.49
N TYR A 12 0.60 -19.55 -4.35
CA TYR A 12 1.89 -18.89 -4.11
C TYR A 12 1.70 -17.39 -3.79
N PRO A 13 2.24 -16.89 -2.67
CA PRO A 13 1.86 -15.58 -2.14
C PRO A 13 2.66 -14.41 -2.72
N ARG A 14 3.63 -14.65 -3.62
CA ARG A 14 4.45 -13.61 -4.23
C ARG A 14 4.13 -13.54 -5.72
N THR A 15 3.01 -12.89 -6.02
CA THR A 15 2.51 -12.71 -7.38
C THR A 15 2.09 -11.26 -7.56
N ASP A 16 2.35 -10.73 -8.74
CA ASP A 16 2.06 -9.38 -9.20
C ASP A 16 0.73 -9.30 -9.97
N THR A 17 0.34 -10.41 -10.61
CA THR A 17 -0.88 -10.46 -11.42
C THR A 17 -2.15 -10.70 -10.59
N PRO A 18 -3.25 -9.95 -10.86
CA PRO A 18 -4.57 -10.24 -10.32
C PRO A 18 -5.33 -11.28 -11.17
N PHE A 19 -4.72 -11.82 -12.24
CA PHE A 19 -5.38 -12.74 -13.16
C PHE A 19 -5.16 -14.21 -12.80
N ILE A 20 -6.13 -15.06 -13.13
CA ILE A 20 -6.02 -16.52 -13.13
C ILE A 20 -6.26 -17.08 -14.53
N THR A 21 -5.93 -18.36 -14.76
CA THR A 21 -6.27 -19.04 -16.00
C THR A 21 -7.64 -19.72 -15.91
N GLU A 22 -8.13 -20.24 -17.03
CA GLU A 22 -9.38 -21.02 -17.09
C GLU A 22 -9.32 -22.28 -16.22
N ASN A 23 -8.13 -22.87 -16.03
CA ASN A 23 -7.95 -24.06 -15.20
C ASN A 23 -8.24 -23.76 -13.73
N GLU A 24 -7.68 -22.67 -13.19
CA GLU A 24 -7.97 -22.25 -11.83
C GLU A 24 -9.45 -21.87 -11.69
N PHE A 25 -10.03 -21.17 -12.66
CA PHE A 25 -11.45 -20.82 -12.64
C PHE A 25 -12.34 -22.06 -12.54
N ALA A 26 -12.12 -23.07 -13.40
CA ALA A 26 -12.89 -24.31 -13.40
C ALA A 26 -12.80 -25.05 -12.04
N TYR A 27 -11.61 -25.08 -11.46
CA TYR A 27 -11.39 -25.69 -10.16
C TYR A 27 -12.06 -24.90 -9.02
N LEU A 28 -11.99 -23.57 -9.04
CA LEU A 28 -12.65 -22.70 -8.06
C LEU A 28 -14.18 -22.85 -8.13
N LYS A 29 -14.73 -22.89 -9.35
CA LYS A 29 -16.15 -23.16 -9.62
C LYS A 29 -16.58 -24.48 -8.99
N ALA A 30 -15.82 -25.55 -9.20
CA ALA A 30 -16.11 -26.87 -8.64
C ALA A 30 -16.07 -26.93 -7.09
N ASN A 31 -15.41 -25.98 -6.43
CA ASN A 31 -15.28 -25.95 -4.97
C ASN A 31 -16.04 -24.79 -4.31
N PHE A 32 -16.84 -24.03 -5.08
CA PHE A 32 -17.58 -22.88 -4.60
C PHE A 32 -18.41 -23.15 -3.33
N GLY A 33 -19.13 -24.27 -3.29
CA GLY A 33 -19.95 -24.64 -2.12
C GLY A 33 -19.14 -24.82 -0.83
N LYS A 34 -17.87 -25.25 -0.93
CA LYS A 34 -16.99 -25.35 0.25
C LYS A 34 -16.55 -23.97 0.72
N TYR A 35 -16.31 -23.04 -0.21
CA TYR A 35 -15.93 -21.67 0.11
C TYR A 35 -17.08 -20.87 0.70
N SER A 36 -18.28 -20.95 0.14
CA SER A 36 -19.48 -20.33 0.70
C SER A 36 -19.80 -20.90 2.08
N GLY A 37 -19.70 -22.23 2.23
CA GLY A 37 -19.82 -22.91 3.53
C GLY A 37 -18.82 -22.43 4.57
N PHE A 38 -17.54 -22.25 4.20
CA PHE A 38 -16.53 -21.67 5.08
C PHE A 38 -16.88 -20.23 5.53
N LEU A 39 -17.49 -19.43 4.65
CA LEU A 39 -17.95 -18.09 4.99
C LEU A 39 -19.23 -18.10 5.85
N GLY A 40 -19.88 -19.26 6.03
CA GLY A 40 -21.16 -19.38 6.73
C GLY A 40 -22.30 -18.68 5.98
N LEU A 41 -22.20 -18.57 4.65
CA LEU A 41 -23.17 -17.89 3.81
C LEU A 41 -23.79 -18.88 2.82
N ASP A 42 -25.12 -18.89 2.75
CA ASP A 42 -25.84 -19.56 1.69
C ASP A 42 -25.88 -18.63 0.47
N LEU A 43 -25.11 -18.98 -0.56
CA LEU A 43 -24.87 -18.14 -1.73
C LEU A 43 -25.15 -18.93 -2.98
N GLU A 44 -25.89 -18.31 -3.91
CA GLU A 44 -26.10 -18.84 -5.24
C GLU A 44 -24.95 -18.43 -6.17
N MET A 45 -24.41 -19.40 -6.92
CA MET A 45 -23.46 -19.13 -7.99
C MET A 45 -24.21 -18.69 -9.24
N VAL A 46 -24.13 -17.41 -9.57
CA VAL A 46 -24.79 -16.83 -10.75
C VAL A 46 -23.82 -16.68 -11.92
N GLN A 47 -22.56 -16.34 -11.66
CA GLN A 47 -21.54 -16.16 -12.69
C GLN A 47 -20.76 -17.46 -12.89
N THR A 48 -21.22 -18.30 -13.83
CA THR A 48 -20.65 -19.63 -14.07
C THR A 48 -19.53 -19.64 -15.10
N GLU A 49 -19.39 -18.58 -15.89
CA GLU A 49 -18.43 -18.50 -17.00
C GLU A 49 -17.24 -17.57 -16.68
N PRO A 50 -16.05 -17.84 -17.24
CA PRO A 50 -14.89 -16.97 -17.09
C PRO A 50 -15.16 -15.54 -17.56
N ARG A 51 -14.74 -14.53 -16.78
CA ARG A 51 -14.76 -13.12 -17.21
C ARG A 51 -13.33 -12.61 -17.37
N LYS A 52 -13.02 -12.01 -18.53
CA LYS A 52 -11.69 -11.46 -18.89
C LYS A 52 -11.11 -10.46 -17.88
N ARG A 53 -11.94 -9.87 -17.02
CA ARG A 53 -11.50 -8.97 -15.95
C ARG A 53 -10.55 -9.64 -14.95
N TYR A 54 -10.68 -10.95 -14.74
CA TYR A 54 -9.90 -11.69 -13.74
C TYR A 54 -9.51 -13.10 -14.21
N VAL A 55 -10.13 -13.63 -15.26
CA VAL A 55 -9.68 -14.87 -15.95
C VAL A 55 -9.09 -14.51 -17.30
N ASP A 56 -7.77 -14.41 -17.36
CA ASP A 56 -7.05 -14.11 -18.61
C ASP A 56 -5.65 -14.73 -18.57
N GLY A 57 -5.53 -15.94 -19.13
CA GLY A 57 -4.27 -16.70 -19.09
C GLY A 57 -3.10 -16.01 -19.81
N SER A 58 -3.36 -15.12 -20.76
CA SER A 58 -2.31 -14.32 -21.42
C SER A 58 -1.72 -13.22 -20.52
N LYS A 59 -2.36 -12.92 -19.39
CA LYS A 59 -1.90 -11.95 -18.38
C LYS A 59 -1.39 -12.62 -17.10
N VAL A 60 -1.31 -13.95 -17.12
CA VAL A 60 -0.65 -14.72 -16.06
C VAL A 60 0.83 -14.83 -16.44
N GLN A 61 1.70 -14.39 -15.53
CA GLN A 61 3.15 -14.48 -15.69
C GLN A 61 3.63 -15.85 -15.15
N GLU A 62 4.70 -15.88 -14.36
CA GLU A 62 5.18 -17.10 -13.70
C GLU A 62 4.17 -17.68 -12.69
N HIS A 63 3.36 -16.80 -12.09
CA HIS A 63 2.36 -17.14 -11.08
C HIS A 63 1.04 -16.47 -11.38
N HIS A 64 -0.07 -17.10 -11.00
CA HIS A 64 -1.42 -16.53 -11.06
C HIS A 64 -1.79 -15.85 -9.72
N ALA A 65 -2.93 -15.16 -9.70
CA ALA A 65 -3.45 -14.48 -8.51
C ALA A 65 -3.54 -15.39 -7.28
N ILE A 66 -3.52 -14.76 -6.10
CA ILE A 66 -3.65 -15.46 -4.82
C ILE A 66 -5.10 -15.92 -4.64
N ILE A 67 -5.31 -17.23 -4.65
CA ILE A 67 -6.62 -17.89 -4.57
C ILE A 67 -6.59 -19.03 -3.54
N PRO A 68 -7.74 -19.45 -2.99
CA PRO A 68 -7.79 -20.64 -2.15
C PRO A 68 -7.48 -21.90 -2.96
N THR A 69 -6.86 -22.88 -2.30
CA THR A 69 -6.65 -24.23 -2.85
C THR A 69 -7.85 -25.14 -2.54
N LYS A 70 -7.84 -26.36 -3.11
CA LYS A 70 -8.97 -27.30 -2.97
C LYS A 70 -9.19 -27.70 -1.51
N GLN A 71 -8.20 -27.42 -0.68
CA GLN A 71 -8.21 -27.64 0.75
C GLN A 71 -8.81 -26.42 1.45
N VAL A 72 -10.05 -26.57 1.90
CA VAL A 72 -10.66 -25.66 2.85
C VAL A 72 -10.28 -26.12 4.27
N PRO A 73 -9.83 -25.21 5.16
CA PRO A 73 -9.36 -25.59 6.48
C PRO A 73 -10.51 -26.16 7.30
N THR A 74 -10.26 -27.28 7.97
CA THR A 74 -11.16 -27.84 8.98
C THR A 74 -11.14 -26.96 10.24
N GLU A 75 -12.11 -27.14 11.14
CA GLU A 75 -12.12 -26.42 12.44
C GLU A 75 -10.80 -26.59 13.20
N SER A 76 -10.22 -27.79 13.18
CA SER A 76 -8.91 -28.06 13.78
C SER A 76 -7.76 -27.30 13.11
N ALA A 77 -7.79 -27.16 11.78
CA ALA A 77 -6.79 -26.37 11.06
C ALA A 77 -6.95 -24.87 11.34
N LEU A 78 -8.18 -24.37 11.45
CA LEU A 78 -8.48 -22.99 11.81
C LEU A 78 -8.04 -22.64 13.24
N ALA A 79 -8.16 -23.60 14.17
CA ALA A 79 -7.72 -23.43 15.55
C ALA A 79 -6.20 -23.25 15.68
N LYS A 80 -5.41 -23.81 14.74
CA LYS A 80 -3.95 -23.68 14.70
C LYS A 80 -3.46 -22.38 14.06
N MET A 81 -4.32 -21.69 13.32
CA MET A 81 -3.98 -20.41 12.72
C MET A 81 -3.95 -19.31 13.77
N ASP A 82 -3.10 -18.31 13.57
CA ASP A 82 -3.25 -17.05 14.29
C ASP A 82 -4.43 -16.24 13.72
N ASP A 83 -4.84 -15.20 14.44
CA ASP A 83 -5.96 -14.35 14.04
C ASP A 83 -5.74 -13.65 12.70
N LEU A 84 -4.51 -13.23 12.42
CA LEU A 84 -4.15 -12.56 11.18
C LEU A 84 -4.24 -13.52 9.99
N GLN A 85 -3.76 -14.75 10.12
CA GLN A 85 -3.87 -15.82 9.13
C GLN A 85 -5.33 -16.14 8.82
N ARG A 86 -6.19 -16.27 9.84
CA ARG A 86 -7.63 -16.49 9.64
C ARG A 86 -8.27 -15.34 8.86
N LYS A 87 -8.00 -14.09 9.25
CA LYS A 87 -8.52 -12.89 8.58
C LYS A 87 -8.06 -12.80 7.13
N ILE A 88 -6.78 -13.05 6.88
CA ILE A 88 -6.20 -13.07 5.53
C ILE A 88 -6.85 -14.16 4.67
N TYR A 89 -6.96 -15.39 5.19
CA TYR A 89 -7.61 -16.48 4.45
C TYR A 89 -9.07 -16.14 4.12
N ALA A 90 -9.82 -15.64 5.09
CA ALA A 90 -11.21 -15.23 4.87
C ALA A 90 -11.33 -14.10 3.83
N LEU A 91 -10.42 -13.14 3.81
CA LEU A 91 -10.40 -12.07 2.80
C LEU A 91 -10.16 -12.63 1.40
N VAL A 92 -9.21 -13.56 1.24
CA VAL A 92 -8.93 -14.20 -0.05
C VAL A 92 -10.14 -15.02 -0.50
N VAL A 93 -10.74 -15.83 0.39
CA VAL A 93 -11.95 -16.61 0.06
C VAL A 93 -13.12 -15.71 -0.33
N LYS A 94 -13.40 -14.63 0.41
CA LYS A 94 -14.44 -13.64 0.04
C LYS A 94 -14.19 -13.06 -1.34
N THR A 95 -12.95 -12.68 -1.64
CA THR A 95 -12.58 -12.09 -2.93
C THR A 95 -12.75 -13.10 -4.07
N THR A 96 -12.41 -14.36 -3.85
CA THR A 96 -12.64 -15.43 -4.82
C THR A 96 -14.13 -15.74 -5.01
N VAL A 97 -14.91 -15.86 -3.93
CA VAL A 97 -16.36 -16.11 -3.99
C VAL A 97 -17.07 -14.97 -4.72
N ALA A 98 -16.63 -13.72 -4.54
CA ALA A 98 -17.17 -12.54 -5.23
C ALA A 98 -17.18 -12.68 -6.77
N MET A 99 -16.23 -13.40 -7.36
CA MET A 99 -16.18 -13.63 -8.81
C MET A 99 -17.41 -14.36 -9.35
N PHE A 100 -18.03 -15.19 -8.51
CA PHE A 100 -19.16 -16.06 -8.85
C PHE A 100 -20.53 -15.44 -8.52
N LEU A 101 -20.55 -14.31 -7.80
CA LEU A 101 -21.77 -13.60 -7.44
C LEU A 101 -22.21 -12.61 -8.53
N PRO A 102 -23.49 -12.18 -8.52
CA PRO A 102 -23.96 -11.15 -9.43
C PRO A 102 -23.18 -9.83 -9.32
N ASP A 103 -23.25 -9.01 -10.35
CA ASP A 103 -22.72 -7.66 -10.31
C ASP A 103 -23.52 -6.78 -9.34
N TYR A 104 -22.85 -5.78 -8.76
CA TYR A 104 -23.51 -4.70 -8.04
C TYR A 104 -24.20 -3.78 -9.05
N LEU A 105 -25.53 -3.72 -9.02
CA LEU A 105 -26.31 -2.86 -9.91
C LEU A 105 -26.88 -1.69 -9.10
N TYR A 106 -26.73 -0.49 -9.64
CA TYR A 106 -27.29 0.73 -9.09
C TYR A 106 -27.80 1.63 -10.21
N GLU A 107 -28.76 2.47 -9.87
CA GLU A 107 -29.28 3.51 -10.75
C GLU A 107 -28.66 4.84 -10.34
N GLU A 108 -28.02 5.53 -11.28
CA GLU A 108 -27.49 6.88 -11.07
C GLU A 108 -28.48 7.91 -11.63
N THR A 109 -29.03 8.74 -10.75
CA THR A 109 -29.94 9.84 -11.11
C THR A 109 -29.14 11.14 -11.15
N LYS A 110 -29.21 11.87 -12.26
CA LYS A 110 -28.64 13.22 -12.38
C LYS A 110 -29.77 14.21 -12.58
N ILE A 111 -29.90 15.16 -11.65
CA ILE A 111 -30.88 16.24 -11.73
C ILE A 111 -30.11 17.53 -11.98
N GLN A 112 -30.42 18.20 -13.09
CA GLN A 112 -29.95 19.56 -13.36
C GLN A 112 -31.04 20.54 -12.98
N THR A 113 -30.73 21.45 -12.05
CA THR A 113 -31.67 22.47 -11.56
C THR A 113 -31.18 23.84 -12.00
N LYS A 114 -31.99 24.54 -12.80
CA LYS A 114 -31.70 25.93 -13.18
C LYS A 114 -32.27 26.88 -12.13
N VAL A 115 -31.43 27.73 -11.56
CA VAL A 115 -31.81 28.76 -10.59
C VAL A 115 -31.32 30.11 -11.13
N ALA A 116 -32.24 30.97 -11.55
CA ALA A 116 -31.92 32.13 -12.38
C ALA A 116 -31.05 31.70 -13.58
N ASP A 117 -29.83 32.20 -13.71
CA ASP A 117 -28.91 31.86 -14.79
C ASP A 117 -27.90 30.76 -14.43
N LEU A 118 -27.93 30.25 -13.19
CA LEU A 118 -27.00 29.23 -12.71
C LEU A 118 -27.57 27.81 -12.90
N LEU A 119 -26.70 26.88 -13.28
CA LEU A 119 -27.02 25.46 -13.40
C LEU A 119 -26.40 24.69 -12.24
N PHE A 120 -27.23 24.10 -11.40
CA PHE A 120 -26.82 23.21 -10.31
C PHE A 120 -26.99 21.75 -10.74
N GLN A 121 -26.11 20.88 -10.26
CA GLN A 121 -26.19 19.45 -10.52
C GLN A 121 -26.23 18.67 -9.20
N SER A 122 -27.21 17.79 -9.10
CA SER A 122 -27.29 16.77 -8.05
C SER A 122 -27.13 15.39 -8.67
N ILE A 123 -26.31 14.55 -8.04
CA ILE A 123 -26.10 13.15 -8.45
C ILE A 123 -26.50 12.28 -7.28
N GLY A 124 -27.40 11.33 -7.53
CA GLY A 124 -27.79 10.31 -6.57
C GLY A 124 -27.56 8.93 -7.11
N LYS A 125 -27.34 7.97 -6.20
CA LYS A 125 -27.21 6.56 -6.55
C LYS A 125 -28.23 5.78 -5.74
N THR A 126 -28.95 4.86 -6.39
CA THR A 126 -29.90 3.97 -5.71
C THR A 126 -29.49 2.52 -6.00
N PRO A 127 -29.05 1.74 -5.00
CA PRO A 127 -28.73 0.34 -5.18
C PRO A 127 -29.97 -0.43 -5.66
N LYS A 128 -29.84 -1.21 -6.72
CA LYS A 128 -30.89 -2.10 -7.25
C LYS A 128 -30.59 -3.56 -6.93
N GLN A 129 -29.31 -3.92 -6.90
CA GLN A 129 -28.84 -5.25 -6.55
C GLN A 129 -27.46 -5.16 -5.90
N GLU A 130 -27.30 -5.78 -4.74
CA GLU A 130 -26.03 -5.76 -4.00
C GLU A 130 -24.93 -6.61 -4.68
N GLY A 131 -25.32 -7.75 -5.25
CA GLY A 131 -24.39 -8.67 -5.89
C GLY A 131 -23.23 -9.05 -4.97
N TRP A 132 -22.02 -9.04 -5.50
CA TRP A 132 -20.81 -9.37 -4.74
C TRP A 132 -20.54 -8.48 -3.50
N LYS A 133 -21.12 -7.28 -3.41
CA LYS A 133 -20.89 -6.37 -2.27
C LYS A 133 -21.35 -6.94 -0.93
N ILE A 134 -22.27 -7.91 -0.92
CA ILE A 134 -22.77 -8.55 0.30
C ILE A 134 -21.63 -9.15 1.17
N LEU A 135 -20.53 -9.58 0.55
CA LEU A 135 -19.39 -10.19 1.25
C LEU A 135 -18.57 -9.18 2.09
N PHE A 136 -18.70 -7.89 1.78
CA PHE A 136 -17.84 -6.82 2.31
C PHE A 136 -18.59 -5.81 3.20
N LYS A 137 -19.92 -5.89 3.30
CA LYS A 137 -20.77 -4.95 4.06
C LYS A 137 -20.41 -4.76 5.54
N GLN A 138 -19.76 -5.74 6.19
CA GLN A 138 -19.39 -5.63 7.60
C GLN A 138 -18.10 -4.82 7.85
N GLN A 139 -17.28 -4.58 6.82
CA GLN A 139 -15.97 -3.91 6.97
C GLN A 139 -16.04 -2.38 6.84
N THR A 140 -17.13 -1.82 6.33
CA THR A 140 -17.29 -0.39 6.01
C THR A 140 -18.24 0.35 6.96
N LYS A 141 -18.24 0.03 8.27
CA LYS A 141 -19.02 0.84 9.24
C LYS A 141 -18.55 2.32 9.31
N GLU A 142 -17.34 2.63 8.87
CA GLU A 142 -16.81 4.00 8.77
C GLU A 142 -17.09 4.67 7.41
N GLU A 143 -17.44 3.89 6.38
CA GLU A 143 -17.89 4.37 5.09
C GLU A 143 -19.36 3.99 4.92
N LYS A 144 -20.24 4.64 5.67
CA LYS A 144 -21.54 4.94 5.08
C LYS A 144 -21.22 5.84 3.88
N GLU A 145 -21.07 5.25 2.69
CA GLU A 145 -21.44 5.99 1.49
C GLU A 145 -22.82 6.55 1.84
N ASP A 146 -22.92 7.85 2.08
CA ASP A 146 -24.19 8.53 2.07
C ASP A 146 -24.69 8.35 0.64
N VAL A 147 -25.35 7.21 0.42
CA VAL A 147 -25.96 6.85 -0.83
C VAL A 147 -27.14 7.81 -0.94
N GLN A 148 -26.84 9.01 -1.44
CA GLN A 148 -27.79 10.07 -1.61
C GLN A 148 -28.78 9.58 -2.67
N THR A 149 -29.96 9.16 -2.22
CA THR A 149 -31.07 8.90 -3.12
C THR A 149 -31.67 10.25 -3.48
N LEU A 150 -31.96 10.46 -4.76
CA LEU A 150 -32.62 11.66 -5.23
C LEU A 150 -34.11 11.37 -5.46
N PRO A 151 -34.99 12.37 -5.29
CA PRO A 151 -36.40 12.21 -5.62
C PRO A 151 -36.58 12.01 -7.12
N LEU A 152 -37.70 11.38 -7.49
CA LEU A 152 -38.17 11.37 -8.87
C LEU A 152 -38.67 12.77 -9.22
N VAL A 153 -38.25 13.29 -10.37
CA VAL A 153 -38.66 14.60 -10.88
C VAL A 153 -38.98 14.52 -12.38
N ILE A 154 -39.77 15.46 -12.89
CA ILE A 154 -40.04 15.61 -14.31
C ILE A 154 -39.38 16.87 -14.89
N ILE A 155 -39.09 16.85 -16.19
CA ILE A 155 -38.53 18.03 -16.87
C ILE A 155 -39.55 19.17 -16.81
N GLY A 156 -39.11 20.33 -16.32
CA GLY A 156 -39.94 21.52 -16.15
C GLY A 156 -40.67 21.62 -14.80
N GLU A 157 -40.47 20.64 -13.91
CA GLU A 157 -40.97 20.71 -12.54
C GLU A 157 -40.37 21.91 -11.79
N ARG A 158 -41.21 22.61 -11.04
CA ARG A 158 -40.78 23.74 -10.21
C ARG A 158 -40.34 23.23 -8.84
N ALA A 159 -39.21 23.72 -8.36
CA ALA A 159 -38.70 23.44 -7.02
C ALA A 159 -38.56 24.73 -6.20
N GLU A 160 -38.77 24.63 -4.90
CA GLU A 160 -38.38 25.68 -3.95
C GLU A 160 -36.87 25.65 -3.73
N VAL A 161 -36.23 26.82 -3.76
CA VAL A 161 -34.77 26.90 -3.73
C VAL A 161 -34.31 27.76 -2.56
N GLY A 162 -33.49 27.18 -1.67
CA GLY A 162 -32.70 27.91 -0.70
C GLY A 162 -31.24 27.96 -1.14
N VAL A 163 -30.77 29.11 -1.63
CA VAL A 163 -29.36 29.28 -2.03
C VAL A 163 -28.52 29.65 -0.82
N LYS A 164 -27.43 28.91 -0.60
CA LYS A 164 -26.42 29.20 0.42
C LYS A 164 -25.03 29.17 -0.19
N SER A 165 -24.20 30.14 0.15
CA SER A 165 -22.78 30.08 -0.17
C SER A 165 -22.13 29.00 0.70
N VAL A 166 -21.27 28.17 0.11
CA VAL A 166 -20.49 27.17 0.84
C VAL A 166 -19.03 27.55 0.73
N GLU A 167 -18.46 28.02 1.83
CA GLU A 167 -17.03 28.27 1.93
C GLU A 167 -16.30 26.95 2.11
N LYS A 168 -15.26 26.73 1.29
CA LYS A 168 -14.40 25.55 1.34
C LYS A 168 -12.95 25.96 1.21
N GLU A 169 -12.09 25.22 1.87
CA GLU A 169 -10.63 25.39 1.79
C GLU A 169 -9.99 24.14 1.20
N THR A 170 -8.92 24.34 0.43
CA THR A 170 -8.08 23.24 -0.05
C THR A 170 -7.42 22.56 1.14
N GLN A 171 -7.44 21.23 1.16
CA GLN A 171 -6.77 20.45 2.18
C GLN A 171 -5.40 19.99 1.66
N PRO A 172 -4.36 19.96 2.50
CA PRO A 172 -3.07 19.42 2.10
C PRO A 172 -3.19 17.93 1.73
N PRO A 173 -2.27 17.40 0.89
CA PRO A 173 -2.24 15.98 0.56
C PRO A 173 -2.24 15.10 1.81
N LYS A 174 -3.00 14.01 1.77
CA LYS A 174 -3.02 13.04 2.88
C LYS A 174 -1.66 12.35 2.95
N ALA A 175 -1.09 12.27 4.16
CA ALA A 175 0.10 11.46 4.41
C ALA A 175 -0.14 10.00 4.02
N PHE A 176 0.90 9.34 3.52
CA PHE A 176 0.83 7.92 3.18
C PHE A 176 0.60 7.07 4.44
N THR A 177 -0.21 6.02 4.32
CA THR A 177 -0.12 4.80 5.13
C THR A 177 0.79 3.80 4.42
N GLU A 178 1.18 2.70 5.07
CA GLU A 178 1.94 1.62 4.43
C GLU A 178 1.24 1.09 3.17
N GLY A 179 -0.08 0.89 3.23
CA GLY A 179 -0.87 0.42 2.09
C GLY A 179 -0.87 1.40 0.92
N THR A 180 -1.06 2.70 1.20
CA THR A 180 -1.02 3.73 0.15
C THR A 180 0.38 3.96 -0.40
N LEU A 181 1.44 3.78 0.41
CA LEU A 181 2.83 3.85 -0.06
C LEU A 181 3.15 2.66 -0.98
N LEU A 182 2.72 1.44 -0.63
CA LEU A 182 2.84 0.28 -1.51
C LEU A 182 2.13 0.51 -2.86
N THR A 183 0.95 1.14 -2.85
CA THR A 183 0.24 1.52 -4.08
C THR A 183 1.00 2.60 -4.85
N ALA A 184 1.58 3.59 -4.17
CA ALA A 184 2.42 4.60 -4.81
C ALA A 184 3.66 3.98 -5.46
N MET A 185 4.32 3.02 -4.80
CA MET A 185 5.44 2.27 -5.37
C MET A 185 5.04 1.46 -6.62
N LYS A 186 3.89 0.78 -6.58
CA LYS A 186 3.33 0.04 -7.74
C LYS A 186 2.96 0.94 -8.91
N THR A 187 2.52 2.17 -8.62
CA THR A 187 2.05 3.14 -9.61
C THR A 187 2.99 4.33 -9.76
N ALA A 188 4.29 4.12 -9.53
CA ALA A 188 5.31 5.15 -9.64
C ALA A 188 5.39 5.79 -11.03
N ASN A 189 4.85 5.12 -12.06
CA ASN A 189 4.64 5.70 -13.38
C ASN A 189 3.79 6.99 -13.35
N LYS A 190 2.97 7.23 -12.32
CA LYS A 190 2.14 8.44 -12.18
C LYS A 190 2.93 9.65 -11.67
N THR A 191 4.18 9.47 -11.24
CA THR A 191 5.03 10.53 -10.67
C THR A 191 6.15 10.93 -11.61
N VAL A 192 6.10 10.51 -12.87
CA VAL A 192 7.11 10.75 -13.90
C VAL A 192 6.41 11.33 -15.12
N ASP A 193 7.03 12.31 -15.77
CA ASP A 193 6.47 13.00 -16.94
C ASP A 193 6.90 12.38 -18.29
N ASP A 194 8.05 11.70 -18.32
CA ASP A 194 8.60 11.08 -19.54
C ASP A 194 7.76 9.87 -19.99
N GLU A 195 7.21 9.93 -21.22
CA GLU A 195 6.29 8.92 -21.73
C GLU A 195 6.92 7.52 -21.86
N GLU A 196 8.22 7.42 -22.18
CA GLU A 196 8.91 6.15 -22.28
C GLU A 196 9.09 5.53 -20.88
N ALA A 197 9.52 6.34 -19.91
CA ALA A 197 9.63 5.93 -18.51
C ALA A 197 8.28 5.52 -17.92
N ILE A 198 7.18 6.23 -18.23
CA ILE A 198 5.83 5.85 -17.82
C ILE A 198 5.49 4.45 -18.32
N LYS A 199 5.71 4.16 -19.61
CA LYS A 199 5.42 2.83 -20.20
C LYS A 199 6.25 1.74 -19.55
N ILE A 200 7.55 1.96 -19.37
CA ILE A 200 8.43 0.98 -18.75
C ILE A 200 8.01 0.72 -17.31
N LEU A 201 7.74 1.75 -16.52
CA LEU A 201 7.27 1.60 -15.15
C LEU A 201 5.90 0.92 -15.08
N GLN A 202 5.01 1.11 -16.06
CA GLN A 202 3.76 0.33 -16.12
C GLN A 202 4.04 -1.16 -16.37
N GLU A 203 4.98 -1.48 -17.27
CA GLU A 203 5.34 -2.86 -17.60
C GLU A 203 6.05 -3.58 -16.44
N VAL A 204 6.90 -2.90 -15.66
CA VAL A 204 7.62 -3.49 -14.52
C VAL A 204 6.93 -3.26 -13.17
N GLU A 205 5.71 -2.72 -13.20
CA GLU A 205 4.91 -2.38 -12.01
C GLU A 205 5.57 -1.39 -11.03
N GLY A 206 6.18 -0.33 -11.55
CA GLY A 206 6.70 0.79 -10.79
C GLY A 206 8.07 0.49 -10.19
N ILE A 207 8.26 0.80 -8.90
CA ILE A 207 9.53 0.63 -8.19
C ILE A 207 9.48 -0.53 -7.20
N GLY A 208 10.52 -1.35 -7.24
CA GLY A 208 10.59 -2.61 -6.50
C GLY A 208 9.60 -3.66 -7.02
N THR A 209 9.73 -4.89 -6.54
CA THR A 209 8.87 -6.02 -6.91
C THR A 209 7.99 -6.39 -5.73
N GLU A 210 6.96 -7.22 -5.95
CA GLU A 210 6.09 -7.71 -4.86
C GLU A 210 6.89 -8.32 -3.70
N ALA A 211 8.03 -8.95 -4.00
CA ALA A 211 8.90 -9.55 -3.00
C ALA A 211 9.74 -8.55 -2.18
N THR A 212 9.94 -7.32 -2.66
CA THR A 212 10.88 -6.36 -2.06
C THR A 212 10.23 -5.11 -1.47
N ARG A 213 9.06 -4.68 -1.95
CA ARG A 213 8.44 -3.42 -1.48
C ARG A 213 8.20 -3.39 0.03
N ALA A 214 7.65 -4.48 0.59
CA ALA A 214 7.40 -4.57 2.02
C ALA A 214 8.69 -4.52 2.85
N SER A 215 9.74 -5.24 2.43
CA SER A 215 11.01 -5.26 3.16
C SER A 215 11.76 -3.92 3.07
N ILE A 216 11.60 -3.17 1.97
CA ILE A 216 12.13 -1.81 1.84
C ILE A 216 11.46 -0.87 2.84
N ILE A 217 10.13 -0.90 2.96
CA ILE A 217 9.39 -0.07 3.94
C ILE A 217 9.83 -0.45 5.38
N GLU A 218 9.96 -1.74 5.68
CA GLU A 218 10.50 -2.20 6.98
C GLU A 218 11.93 -1.70 7.22
N ALA A 219 12.80 -1.75 6.21
CA ALA A 219 14.17 -1.26 6.34
C ALA A 219 14.23 0.25 6.58
N LEU A 220 13.36 1.05 5.96
CA LEU A 220 13.25 2.48 6.22
C LEU A 220 12.81 2.77 7.66
N LYS A 221 11.88 1.97 8.21
CA LYS A 221 11.47 2.05 9.63
C LYS A 221 12.59 1.63 10.58
N GLN A 222 13.24 0.50 10.32
CA GLN A 222 14.36 -0.02 11.14
C GLN A 222 15.55 0.94 11.18
N LYS A 223 15.81 1.67 10.09
CA LYS A 223 16.84 2.71 10.01
C LYS A 223 16.38 4.06 10.55
N GLU A 224 15.15 4.15 11.06
CA GLU A 224 14.54 5.36 11.64
C GLU A 224 14.43 6.53 10.64
N TYR A 225 14.30 6.26 9.33
CA TYR A 225 14.05 7.31 8.33
C TYR A 225 12.57 7.69 8.25
N ILE A 226 11.70 6.72 8.54
CA ILE A 226 10.26 6.92 8.63
C ILE A 226 9.71 6.24 9.89
N GLN A 227 8.57 6.71 10.36
CA GLN A 227 7.86 6.13 11.50
C GLN A 227 6.35 6.12 11.27
N VAL A 228 5.64 5.24 11.99
CA VAL A 228 4.18 5.15 11.95
C VAL A 228 3.58 5.91 13.14
N ILE A 229 2.83 6.97 12.87
CA ILE A 229 2.08 7.72 13.88
C ILE A 229 0.60 7.66 13.51
N LYS A 230 -0.22 7.03 14.36
CA LYS A 230 -1.68 6.88 14.13
C LYS A 230 -2.00 6.37 12.72
N ASN A 231 -1.33 5.29 12.30
CA ASN A 231 -1.45 4.66 10.98
C ASN A 231 -0.95 5.50 9.78
N LYS A 232 -0.27 6.64 10.01
CA LYS A 232 0.35 7.46 8.97
C LYS A 232 1.86 7.33 9.03
N LEU A 233 2.49 7.18 7.87
CA LEU A 233 3.93 7.27 7.70
C LEU A 233 4.36 8.73 7.73
N VAL A 234 5.31 9.02 8.60
CA VAL A 234 5.91 10.34 8.77
C VAL A 234 7.42 10.19 8.61
N VAL A 235 8.01 11.08 7.80
CA VAL A 235 9.47 11.16 7.64
C VAL A 235 10.06 11.78 8.90
N THR A 236 11.06 11.12 9.50
CA THR A 236 11.76 11.64 10.69
C THR A 236 12.72 12.76 10.29
N GLU A 237 13.25 13.52 11.26
CA GLU A 237 14.29 14.53 10.94
C GLU A 237 15.53 13.88 10.30
N LYS A 238 15.88 12.66 10.73
CA LYS A 238 16.94 11.85 10.09
C LYS A 238 16.61 11.52 8.63
N GLY A 239 15.35 11.16 8.34
CA GLY A 239 14.89 10.89 6.98
C GLY A 239 14.92 12.13 6.09
N LYS A 240 14.52 13.30 6.62
CA LYS A 240 14.58 14.57 5.90
C LYS A 240 16.02 14.95 5.55
N LEU A 241 16.95 14.83 6.49
CA LEU A 241 18.38 15.06 6.24
C LEU A 241 18.91 14.15 5.13
N LEU A 242 18.52 12.88 5.10
CA LEU A 242 18.90 11.98 4.02
C LEU A 242 18.36 12.46 2.67
N CYS A 243 17.08 12.85 2.60
CA CYS A 243 16.48 13.37 1.37
C CYS A 243 17.20 14.65 0.89
N GLN A 244 17.51 15.57 1.80
CA GLN A 244 18.22 16.81 1.49
C GLN A 244 19.65 16.53 1.01
N ALA A 245 20.35 15.56 1.60
CA ALA A 245 21.71 15.17 1.22
C ALA A 245 21.84 14.72 -0.23
N VAL A 246 20.76 14.20 -0.82
CA VAL A 246 20.73 13.69 -2.20
C VAL A 246 19.77 14.48 -3.11
N GLU A 247 19.25 15.61 -2.65
CA GLU A 247 18.23 16.38 -3.38
C GLU A 247 18.74 16.90 -4.73
N SER A 248 20.02 17.31 -4.78
CA SER A 248 20.73 17.72 -6.00
C SER A 248 20.91 16.57 -7.01
N GLN A 249 20.81 15.33 -6.54
CA GLN A 249 21.01 14.12 -7.32
C GLN A 249 19.67 13.63 -7.88
N HIS A 250 19.04 14.45 -8.74
CA HIS A 250 17.67 14.21 -9.25
C HIS A 250 17.43 12.81 -9.82
N LEU A 251 18.44 12.23 -10.47
CA LEU A 251 18.33 10.88 -10.99
C LEU A 251 18.20 9.85 -9.86
N LEU A 252 18.97 9.99 -8.77
CA LEU A 252 18.93 9.07 -7.62
C LEU A 252 17.60 9.12 -6.88
N THR A 253 16.96 10.28 -6.84
CA THR A 253 15.70 10.51 -6.10
C THR A 253 14.45 10.31 -6.95
N SER A 254 14.59 9.99 -8.24
CA SER A 254 13.49 9.81 -9.19
C SER A 254 13.26 8.35 -9.56
N ALA A 255 11.98 7.97 -9.70
CA ALA A 255 11.57 6.66 -10.24
C ALA A 255 12.01 6.48 -11.71
N GLU A 256 12.31 7.57 -12.42
CA GLU A 256 12.82 7.55 -13.80
C GLU A 256 14.13 6.74 -13.91
N MET A 257 14.97 6.75 -12.87
CA MET A 257 16.21 5.96 -12.87
C MET A 257 15.93 4.46 -12.94
N THR A 258 14.90 3.98 -12.22
CA THR A 258 14.45 2.59 -12.32
C THR A 258 14.03 2.28 -13.76
N ALA A 259 13.24 3.16 -14.38
CA ALA A 259 12.81 2.98 -15.76
C ALA A 259 14.00 2.88 -16.75
N LYS A 260 15.01 3.74 -16.59
CA LYS A 260 16.24 3.73 -17.40
C LYS A 260 17.01 2.42 -17.23
N TRP A 261 17.14 1.93 -16.00
CA TRP A 261 17.83 0.68 -15.71
C TRP A 261 17.09 -0.53 -16.29
N GLU A 262 15.78 -0.62 -16.08
CA GLU A 262 14.94 -1.69 -16.63
C GLU A 262 14.98 -1.72 -18.16
N THR A 263 14.97 -0.55 -18.80
CA THR A 263 15.13 -0.43 -20.26
C THR A 263 16.46 -1.01 -20.73
N TYR A 264 17.56 -0.70 -20.04
CA TYR A 264 18.88 -1.22 -20.41
C TYR A 264 19.00 -2.73 -20.12
N LEU A 265 18.47 -3.19 -18.99
CA LEU A 265 18.43 -4.62 -18.64
C LEU A 265 17.63 -5.43 -19.67
N LYS A 266 16.50 -4.90 -20.16
CA LYS A 266 15.74 -5.49 -21.28
C LYS A 266 16.59 -5.60 -22.55
N LYS A 267 17.37 -4.57 -22.90
CA LYS A 267 18.28 -4.62 -24.06
C LYS A 267 19.34 -5.72 -23.90
N ILE A 268 19.91 -5.88 -22.71
CA ILE A 268 20.84 -6.99 -22.42
C ILE A 268 20.14 -8.34 -22.60
N GLY A 269 18.93 -8.52 -22.06
CA GLY A 269 18.17 -9.75 -22.20
C GLY A 269 17.84 -10.11 -23.66
N LYS A 270 17.64 -9.10 -24.51
CA LYS A 270 17.45 -9.24 -25.97
C LYS A 270 18.74 -9.39 -26.78
N ARG A 271 19.91 -9.36 -26.12
CA ARG A 271 21.24 -9.33 -26.76
C ARG A 271 21.49 -8.09 -27.63
N GLU A 272 20.77 -7.00 -27.38
CA GLU A 272 20.92 -5.69 -28.02
C GLU A 272 21.77 -4.72 -27.18
N GLY A 273 22.03 -5.07 -25.92
CA GLY A 273 22.81 -4.29 -24.95
C GLY A 273 24.05 -5.01 -24.47
N ASN A 274 25.08 -4.25 -24.09
CA ASN A 274 26.32 -4.79 -23.53
C ASN A 274 26.34 -4.64 -22.00
N GLN A 275 26.56 -5.76 -21.30
CA GLN A 275 26.59 -5.84 -19.83
C GLN A 275 27.76 -5.08 -19.21
N GLU A 276 28.95 -5.14 -19.82
CA GLU A 276 30.14 -4.43 -19.33
C GLU A 276 29.94 -2.91 -19.37
N ASN A 277 29.31 -2.41 -20.44
CA ASN A 277 28.95 -1.00 -20.57
C ASN A 277 27.96 -0.56 -19.47
N PHE A 278 26.97 -1.39 -19.17
CA PHE A 278 26.00 -1.11 -18.09
C PHE A 278 26.70 -0.94 -16.74
N ILE A 279 27.52 -1.93 -16.36
CA ILE A 279 28.25 -1.93 -15.10
C ILE A 279 29.27 -0.77 -15.06
N THR A 280 29.93 -0.46 -16.18
CA THR A 280 30.88 0.66 -16.26
C THR A 280 30.17 2.00 -16.02
N ASN A 281 28.98 2.19 -16.57
CA ASN A 281 28.19 3.40 -16.33
C ASN A 281 27.70 3.50 -14.89
N ILE A 282 27.29 2.37 -14.27
CA ILE A 282 26.95 2.35 -12.83
C ILE A 282 28.17 2.74 -11.98
N LYS A 283 29.36 2.21 -12.28
CA LYS A 283 30.59 2.58 -11.56
C LYS A 283 30.88 4.07 -11.66
N LYS A 284 30.78 4.65 -12.87
CA LYS A 284 30.95 6.10 -13.09
C LYS A 284 29.94 6.91 -12.28
N PHE A 285 28.68 6.48 -12.25
CA PHE A 285 27.64 7.12 -11.45
C PHE A 285 27.96 7.06 -9.95
N ILE A 286 28.42 5.92 -9.43
CA ILE A 286 28.84 5.79 -8.03
C ILE A 286 30.00 6.74 -7.71
N VAL A 287 31.02 6.81 -8.58
CA VAL A 287 32.15 7.74 -8.40
C VAL A 287 31.67 9.19 -8.33
N HIS A 288 30.78 9.59 -9.25
CA HIS A 288 30.18 10.92 -9.22
C HIS A 288 29.44 11.20 -7.91
N LEU A 289 28.65 10.25 -7.39
CA LEU A 289 27.96 10.41 -6.12
C LEU A 289 28.93 10.54 -4.93
N LEU A 290 30.04 9.79 -4.93
CA LEU A 290 31.07 9.87 -3.88
C LEU A 290 31.80 11.21 -3.89
N GLU A 291 31.90 11.87 -5.04
CA GLU A 291 32.50 13.21 -5.18
C GLU A 291 31.50 14.33 -4.85
N ALA A 292 30.23 14.19 -5.26
CA ALA A 292 29.24 15.26 -5.15
C ALA A 292 28.54 15.31 -3.78
N VAL A 293 28.07 14.17 -3.27
CA VAL A 293 27.22 14.09 -2.07
C VAL A 293 27.89 14.63 -0.80
N PRO A 294 29.20 14.41 -0.54
CA PRO A 294 29.85 15.00 0.65
C PRO A 294 29.76 16.52 0.69
N ASN A 295 29.94 17.19 -0.46
CA ASN A 295 29.83 18.65 -0.55
C ASN A 295 28.39 19.14 -0.28
N ASP A 296 27.38 18.33 -0.59
CA ASP A 296 25.98 18.67 -0.29
C ASP A 296 25.64 18.43 1.18
N ILE A 297 26.22 17.40 1.80
CA ILE A 297 26.09 17.15 3.25
C ILE A 297 26.68 18.30 4.07
N GLU A 298 27.81 18.87 3.66
CA GLU A 298 28.44 20.01 4.35
C GLU A 298 27.52 21.25 4.43
N LYS A 299 26.56 21.38 3.50
CA LYS A 299 25.59 22.48 3.46
C LYS A 299 24.37 22.23 4.35
N LEU A 300 24.20 21.02 4.86
CA LEU A 300 23.01 20.66 5.63
C LEU A 300 23.05 21.20 7.06
N ASN A 301 21.88 21.61 7.54
CA ASN A 301 21.69 22.01 8.92
C ASN A 301 21.23 20.80 9.75
N PHE A 302 22.03 20.40 10.74
CA PHE A 302 21.74 19.27 11.62
C PHE A 302 21.02 19.65 12.93
N SER A 303 20.73 20.94 13.16
CA SER A 303 20.16 21.43 14.44
C SER A 303 18.85 20.76 14.82
N ASP A 304 17.88 20.66 13.90
CA ASP A 304 16.58 20.02 14.16
C ASP A 304 16.73 18.54 14.58
N TYR A 305 17.66 17.83 13.94
CA TYR A 305 17.98 16.44 14.28
C TYR A 305 18.67 16.32 15.64
N GLN A 306 19.60 17.23 15.95
CA GLN A 306 20.28 17.29 17.24
C GLN A 306 19.30 17.59 18.38
N GLU A 307 18.43 18.58 18.21
CA GLU A 307 17.40 18.95 19.18
C GLU A 307 16.42 17.78 19.42
N GLN A 308 16.01 17.07 18.37
CA GLN A 308 15.17 15.88 18.52
C GLN A 308 15.90 14.79 19.32
N LYS A 309 17.18 14.53 19.02
CA LYS A 309 18.01 13.55 19.75
C LYS A 309 18.17 13.91 21.22
N GLU A 310 18.35 15.19 21.53
CA GLU A 310 18.43 15.68 22.91
C GLU A 310 17.10 15.47 23.66
N LYS A 311 15.97 15.84 23.05
CA LYS A 311 14.63 15.61 23.62
C LYS A 311 14.33 14.12 23.84
N GLU A 312 14.76 13.24 22.94
CA GLU A 312 14.65 11.79 23.11
C GLU A 312 15.54 11.28 24.25
N ALA A 313 16.77 11.78 24.34
CA ALA A 313 17.69 11.45 25.41
C ALA A 313 17.13 11.88 26.78
N GLU A 314 16.53 13.08 26.87
CA GLU A 314 15.86 13.55 28.08
C GLU A 314 14.68 12.67 28.51
N LYS A 315 13.81 12.26 27.57
CA LYS A 315 12.70 11.35 27.85
C LYS A 315 13.15 9.97 28.32
N SER A 316 14.35 9.54 27.93
CA SER A 316 14.93 8.27 28.35
C SER A 316 15.49 8.29 29.78
N ILE A 317 15.54 9.47 30.42
CA ILE A 317 16.00 9.64 31.80
C ILE A 317 14.88 9.20 32.74
N VAL A 318 15.14 8.15 33.52
CA VAL A 318 14.19 7.62 34.51
C VAL A 318 14.33 8.30 35.87
N GLY A 319 15.48 8.90 36.14
CA GLY A 319 15.75 9.58 37.40
C GLY A 319 17.23 9.86 37.62
N LYS A 320 17.58 10.29 38.83
CA LYS A 320 18.98 10.52 39.24
C LYS A 320 19.55 9.28 39.92
N CYS A 321 20.81 8.99 39.64
CA CYS A 321 21.57 7.89 40.20
C CYS A 321 21.82 8.16 41.68
N PRO A 322 21.42 7.27 42.61
CA PRO A 322 21.60 7.48 44.03
C PRO A 322 23.08 7.41 44.47
N LYS A 323 23.98 6.88 43.62
CA LYS A 323 25.42 6.80 43.93
C LYS A 323 26.21 8.05 43.57
N CYS A 324 25.85 8.75 42.48
CA CYS A 324 26.66 9.85 41.96
C CYS A 324 25.86 11.05 41.45
N GLY A 325 24.53 11.03 41.56
CA GLY A 325 23.66 12.12 41.13
C GLY A 325 23.47 12.28 39.61
N ASN A 326 24.18 11.50 38.78
CA ASN A 326 24.02 11.54 37.32
C ASN A 326 22.73 10.86 36.84
N ASN A 327 22.36 11.01 35.57
CA ASN A 327 21.11 10.45 35.04
C ASN A 327 21.12 8.91 35.01
N ILE A 328 19.97 8.29 35.25
CA ILE A 328 19.71 6.88 34.97
C ILE A 328 19.00 6.80 33.62
N VAL A 329 19.56 6.05 32.68
CA VAL A 329 19.05 5.92 31.32
C VAL A 329 18.86 4.45 30.94
N LEU A 330 17.92 4.16 30.05
CA LEU A 330 17.76 2.82 29.48
C LEU A 330 18.97 2.49 28.60
N LYS A 331 19.76 1.50 28.99
CA LYS A 331 20.70 0.79 28.13
C LYS A 331 19.95 -0.39 27.52
N LYS A 332 20.46 -0.97 26.42
CA LYS A 332 19.82 -2.02 25.56
C LYS A 332 18.74 -2.88 26.21
N SER A 333 18.95 -3.40 27.43
CA SER A 333 17.97 -4.20 28.17
C SER A 333 17.89 -3.92 29.68
N PHE A 334 18.51 -2.85 30.18
CA PHE A 334 18.53 -2.55 31.63
C PHE A 334 18.75 -1.05 31.85
N TYR A 335 18.34 -0.52 33.00
CA TYR A 335 18.56 0.89 33.33
C TYR A 335 19.90 1.04 34.05
N GLY A 336 20.75 1.96 33.58
CA GLY A 336 22.10 2.16 34.11
C GLY A 336 22.45 3.63 34.28
N CYS A 337 23.39 3.92 35.18
CA CYS A 337 23.92 5.27 35.34
C CYS A 337 24.62 5.73 34.06
N SER A 338 24.36 6.98 33.65
CA SER A 338 24.99 7.60 32.47
C SER A 338 26.49 7.76 32.62
N ASN A 339 27.02 7.79 33.85
CA ASN A 339 28.45 7.95 34.16
C ASN A 339 29.23 6.62 34.20
N TYR A 340 28.73 5.56 33.57
CA TYR A 340 29.50 4.33 33.39
C TYR A 340 30.71 4.58 32.45
N PRO A 341 31.91 4.04 32.72
CA PRO A 341 32.26 3.01 33.71
C PRO A 341 32.55 3.51 35.13
N GLU A 342 32.68 4.82 35.34
CA GLU A 342 33.00 5.43 36.65
C GLU A 342 31.92 5.18 37.71
N CYS A 343 30.65 5.09 37.29
CA CYS A 343 29.54 4.67 38.13
C CYS A 343 28.84 3.43 37.57
N LYS A 344 29.00 2.30 38.25
CA LYS A 344 28.42 1.00 37.88
C LYS A 344 27.03 0.74 38.45
N PHE A 345 26.27 1.80 38.79
CA PHE A 345 24.91 1.64 39.30
C PHE A 345 23.96 1.21 38.18
N THR A 346 23.18 0.17 38.42
CA THR A 346 22.18 -0.37 37.50
C THR A 346 20.90 -0.74 38.26
N LEU A 347 19.75 -0.59 37.62
CA LEU A 347 18.46 -1.14 38.06
C LEU A 347 18.14 -2.35 37.17
N ALA A 348 17.88 -3.49 37.81
CA ALA A 348 17.45 -4.71 37.16
C ALA A 348 15.95 -4.66 36.84
#